data_AF-A0A423VAK6-F1
#
_entry.id   AF-A0A423VAK6-F1
#
_cell.length_a   1.000
_cell.length_b   1.000
_cell.length_c   1.000
_cell.angle_alpha   90.00
_cell.angle_beta   90.00
_cell.angle_gamma   90.00
#
_symmetry.space_group_name_H-M   'P 1'
#
loop_
_entity.id
_entity.type
_entity.pdbx_description
1 polymer ?
#
loop_
_entity_poly.entity_id
_entity_poly.type
_entity_poly.pdbx_seq_one_letter_code
_entity_poly.pdbx_strand_id
1 'polypeptide(L)'
;MASSSDREVVQTGAQTSALTCLAPEILCLIISFLDPISLISLSQSSRGLRSFIQPTRAHLVQRLLSLELLPGNNGVNQSVPLFRGRDSTMHPDPTDVQAWEGIRYACAGCLRLRSHMHFDNHSIMQLGLRKPPPGSLEATKLTDLEPPDDSGNLRNKWQRIQQRKEEARQNYKIWQRDYHNAIHISWDLITPDYIALRDQEAEEAEKYICGTARHLRRCNECRYERGDFRRHTTSNYNTSEVPIIKSRRRKFHTNFERYFPGLFPDLFPPSEQRYRSMRAPHRRDAHLNPWVLSMARCKRCGLFKELAAFRHGGIFQYWKPSGHASWLHRIPNGDGARPGSTESRFCSPCFAELHGPGALLESLAGFALTIAEADLSDTARFLQFGWATVVHHEGWLWQIAHQSPRNAGLAAKALRVLNLSGSGHGEEGIKEVRFEELDMEALHTLHQEISRFVHHEASEESKEHMRDWVVFKIWLEDYEKGERAYLAFREIVRRIKANPGLLVDYAMLQTDS
;
A
#
# COMPACT_ATOMS: atom_id res chain seq x y z
N MET A 1 79.51 -27.58 -25.55
CA MET A 1 78.33 -28.14 -24.84
C MET A 1 77.94 -27.09 -23.80
N ALA A 2 77.05 -26.16 -24.17
CA ALA A 2 75.60 -26.20 -23.88
C ALA A 2 75.33 -26.07 -22.37
N SER A 3 74.49 -25.17 -21.85
CA SER A 3 73.62 -24.14 -22.41
C SER A 3 73.21 -23.23 -21.23
N SER A 4 73.36 -21.91 -21.36
CA SER A 4 72.22 -20.97 -21.40
C SER A 4 70.86 -21.58 -21.02
N SER A 5 70.33 -21.21 -19.85
CA SER A 5 68.91 -21.31 -19.53
C SER A 5 68.42 -19.96 -19.00
N ASP A 6 68.06 -19.12 -19.96
CA ASP A 6 66.80 -18.36 -20.02
C ASP A 6 66.17 -18.01 -18.67
N ARG A 7 66.55 -16.84 -18.15
CA ARG A 7 65.60 -16.00 -17.42
C ARG A 7 64.64 -15.42 -18.46
N GLU A 8 63.46 -16.02 -18.58
CA GLU A 8 62.31 -15.39 -19.22
C GLU A 8 62.05 -14.05 -18.53
N VAL A 9 62.47 -12.98 -19.20
CA VAL A 9 61.95 -11.64 -18.98
C VAL A 9 60.51 -11.68 -19.46
N VAL A 10 59.57 -11.86 -18.52
CA VAL A 10 58.16 -11.56 -18.76
C VAL A 10 58.09 -10.07 -19.03
N GLN A 11 58.19 -9.70 -20.30
CA GLN A 11 57.79 -8.39 -20.80
C GLN A 11 56.30 -8.25 -20.49
N THR A 12 55.98 -7.57 -19.39
CA THR A 12 54.67 -6.93 -19.22
C THR A 12 54.60 -5.78 -20.22
N GLY A 13 54.44 -6.11 -21.50
CA GLY A 13 53.97 -5.17 -22.48
C GLY A 13 52.63 -4.65 -21.98
N ALA A 14 52.56 -3.37 -21.64
CA ALA A 14 51.31 -2.71 -21.37
C ALA A 14 50.43 -2.95 -22.61
N GLN A 15 49.46 -3.86 -22.52
CA GLN A 15 48.42 -4.01 -23.53
C GLN A 15 47.68 -2.68 -23.57
N THR A 16 48.10 -1.80 -24.48
CA THR A 16 47.36 -0.58 -24.81
C THR A 16 45.96 -1.04 -25.23
N SER A 17 44.98 -0.69 -24.41
CA SER A 17 43.57 -0.97 -24.67
C SER A 17 43.24 -0.54 -26.10
N ALA A 18 42.75 -1.46 -26.94
CA ALA A 18 42.43 -1.17 -28.34
C ALA A 18 41.50 0.06 -28.48
N LEU A 19 40.63 0.29 -27.49
CA LEU A 19 39.73 1.45 -27.43
C LEU A 19 40.48 2.78 -27.26
N THR A 20 41.59 2.82 -26.52
CA THR A 20 42.34 4.07 -26.31
C THR A 20 43.16 4.50 -27.52
N CYS A 21 43.25 3.63 -28.54
CA CYS A 21 43.93 3.91 -29.80
C CYS A 21 42.96 4.35 -30.92
N LEU A 22 41.65 4.33 -30.67
CA LEU A 22 40.64 4.77 -31.64
C LEU A 22 40.57 6.29 -31.71
N ALA A 23 40.21 6.80 -32.89
CA ALA A 23 39.95 8.22 -33.09
C ALA A 23 38.78 8.68 -32.18
N PRO A 24 38.83 9.91 -31.63
CA PRO A 24 37.77 10.46 -30.75
C PRO A 24 36.36 10.33 -31.31
N GLU A 25 36.19 10.46 -32.62
CA GLU A 25 34.91 10.41 -33.33
C GLU A 25 34.33 8.99 -33.28
N ILE A 26 35.17 7.98 -33.50
CA ILE A 26 34.79 6.56 -33.40
C ILE A 26 34.47 6.21 -31.95
N LEU A 27 35.27 6.70 -31.00
CA LEU A 27 35.00 6.54 -29.58
C LEU A 27 33.64 7.13 -29.19
N CYS A 28 33.30 8.32 -29.70
CA CYS A 28 31.99 8.93 -29.43
C CYS A 28 30.84 8.12 -30.02
N LEU A 29 31.01 7.57 -31.23
CA LEU A 29 30.02 6.67 -31.84
C LEU A 29 29.82 5.41 -31.01
N ILE A 30 30.90 4.75 -30.56
CA ILE A 30 30.78 3.56 -29.69
C ILE A 30 30.06 3.94 -28.39
N ILE A 31 30.45 5.05 -27.78
CA ILE A 31 29.95 5.50 -26.50
C ILE A 31 28.45 5.86 -26.56
N SER A 32 27.96 6.47 -27.65
CA SER A 32 26.55 6.82 -27.80
C SER A 32 25.61 5.61 -27.91
N PHE A 33 26.15 4.43 -28.24
CA PHE A 33 25.41 3.17 -28.23
C PHE A 33 25.55 2.38 -26.92
N LEU A 34 26.35 2.86 -25.96
CA LEU A 34 26.42 2.23 -24.65
C LEU A 34 25.19 2.59 -23.82
N ASP A 35 24.69 1.59 -23.10
CA ASP A 35 23.74 1.83 -22.03
C ASP A 35 24.44 2.53 -20.83
N PRO A 36 23.69 3.18 -19.94
CA PRO A 36 24.27 3.93 -18.82
C PRO A 36 25.15 3.11 -17.86
N ILE A 37 24.94 1.79 -17.77
CA ILE A 37 25.78 0.90 -16.96
C ILE A 37 27.12 0.71 -17.63
N SER A 38 27.11 0.32 -18.91
CA SER A 38 28.33 0.13 -19.69
C SER A 38 29.16 1.40 -19.80
N LEU A 39 28.52 2.57 -19.98
CA LEU A 39 29.20 3.86 -20.05
C LEU A 39 30.04 4.16 -18.80
N ILE A 40 29.43 4.03 -17.62
CA ILE A 40 30.15 4.34 -16.38
C ILE A 40 31.19 3.26 -16.08
N SER A 41 30.89 1.98 -16.34
CA SER A 41 31.88 0.90 -16.20
C SER A 41 33.10 1.14 -17.11
N LEU A 42 32.88 1.58 -18.35
CA LEU A 42 33.95 1.93 -19.29
C LEU A 42 34.75 3.14 -18.79
N SER A 43 34.10 4.15 -18.21
CA SER A 43 34.81 5.29 -17.61
C SER A 43 35.69 4.90 -16.41
N GLN A 44 35.46 3.73 -15.80
CA GLN A 44 36.20 3.23 -14.66
C GLN A 44 37.36 2.30 -15.06
N SER A 45 37.43 1.85 -16.33
CA SER A 45 38.46 0.90 -16.77
C SER A 45 39.83 1.55 -17.06
N SER A 46 39.88 2.83 -17.41
CA SER A 46 41.14 3.56 -17.61
C SER A 46 41.03 5.05 -17.30
N ARG A 47 42.16 5.67 -16.93
CA ARG A 47 42.22 7.14 -16.71
C ARG A 47 41.92 7.92 -17.98
N GLY A 48 42.37 7.44 -19.14
CA GLY A 48 42.12 8.08 -20.44
C GLY A 48 40.63 8.11 -20.78
N LEU A 49 39.95 6.96 -20.70
CA LEU A 49 38.50 6.88 -20.95
C LEU A 49 37.70 7.65 -19.90
N ARG A 50 38.14 7.68 -18.64
CA ARG A 50 37.52 8.54 -17.62
C ARG A 50 37.60 10.02 -17.98
N SER A 51 38.78 10.46 -18.43
CA SER A 51 39.03 11.84 -18.84
C SER A 51 38.28 12.22 -20.11
N PHE A 52 38.01 11.25 -20.99
CA PHE A 52 37.24 11.43 -22.21
C PHE A 52 35.73 11.51 -21.93
N ILE A 53 35.19 10.54 -21.18
CA ILE A 53 33.76 10.43 -20.89
C ILE A 53 33.30 11.52 -19.91
N GLN A 54 34.14 11.91 -18.95
CA GLN A 54 33.86 12.91 -17.90
C GLN A 54 32.47 12.71 -17.25
N PRO A 55 32.25 11.58 -16.55
CA PRO A 55 30.93 11.24 -16.04
C PRO A 55 30.39 12.32 -15.10
N THR A 56 29.29 12.95 -15.49
CA THR A 56 28.58 13.93 -14.67
C THR A 56 27.68 13.24 -13.66
N ARG A 57 27.15 14.01 -12.72
CA ARG A 57 26.11 13.54 -11.81
C ARG A 57 24.88 12.99 -12.56
N ALA A 58 24.53 13.58 -13.70
CA ALA A 58 23.41 13.11 -14.52
C ALA A 58 23.67 11.71 -15.07
N HIS A 59 24.90 11.43 -15.54
CA HIS A 59 25.29 10.09 -16.01
C HIS A 59 25.24 9.06 -14.88
N LEU A 60 25.66 9.43 -13.66
CA LEU A 60 25.54 8.54 -12.49
C LEU A 60 24.10 8.25 -12.10
N VAL A 61 23.20 9.24 -12.22
CA VAL A 61 21.76 9.04 -12.01
C VAL A 61 21.20 8.11 -13.08
N GLN A 62 21.51 8.32 -14.35
CA GLN A 62 21.07 7.46 -15.45
C GLN A 62 21.52 6.01 -15.23
N ARG A 63 22.79 5.79 -14.86
CA ARG A 63 23.30 4.47 -14.47
C ARG A 63 22.45 3.85 -13.36
N LEU A 64 22.19 4.60 -12.30
CA LEU A 64 21.43 4.11 -11.15
C LEU A 64 19.98 3.74 -11.53
N LEU A 65 19.35 4.53 -12.40
CA LEU A 65 18.02 4.26 -12.93
C LEU A 65 17.99 3.03 -13.84
N SER A 66 19.05 2.76 -14.60
CA SER A 66 19.19 1.53 -15.39
C SER A 66 19.42 0.31 -14.49
N LEU A 67 20.26 0.44 -13.45
CA LEU A 67 20.50 -0.63 -12.48
C LEU A 67 19.22 -1.04 -11.74
N GLU A 68 18.35 -0.09 -11.42
CA GLU A 68 17.04 -0.34 -10.79
C GLU A 68 16.15 -1.31 -11.58
N LEU A 69 16.33 -1.39 -12.90
CA LEU A 69 15.50 -2.22 -13.79
C LEU A 69 16.05 -3.63 -14.00
N LEU A 70 17.27 -3.92 -13.54
CA LEU A 70 17.85 -5.24 -13.70
C LEU A 70 17.06 -6.31 -12.90
N PRO A 71 16.94 -7.55 -13.40
CA PRO A 71 16.15 -8.60 -12.75
C PRO A 71 16.49 -8.82 -11.26
N GLY A 72 17.77 -8.78 -10.88
CA GLY A 72 18.20 -8.95 -9.49
C GLY A 72 17.77 -7.83 -8.53
N ASN A 73 17.33 -6.68 -9.05
CA ASN A 73 16.85 -5.53 -8.27
C ASN A 73 15.31 -5.39 -8.30
N ASN A 74 14.61 -6.36 -8.90
CA ASN A 74 13.15 -6.40 -9.05
C ASN A 74 12.48 -7.50 -8.21
N GLY A 75 13.14 -8.00 -7.16
CA GLY A 75 12.57 -9.05 -6.31
C GLY A 75 12.60 -10.46 -6.91
N VAL A 76 12.13 -11.42 -6.13
CA VAL A 76 12.17 -12.87 -6.46
C VAL A 76 11.36 -13.19 -7.73
N ASN A 77 10.37 -12.35 -8.07
CA ASN A 77 9.42 -12.58 -9.17
C ASN A 77 9.61 -11.69 -10.41
N GLN A 78 10.80 -11.12 -10.63
CA GLN A 78 11.26 -10.39 -11.83
C GLN A 78 10.38 -9.23 -12.38
N SER A 79 9.21 -8.93 -11.82
CA SER A 79 8.25 -7.99 -12.40
C SER A 79 8.37 -6.60 -11.80
N VAL A 80 8.35 -5.58 -12.69
CA VAL A 80 8.16 -4.19 -12.30
C VAL A 80 6.77 -4.05 -11.68
N PRO A 81 6.60 -3.42 -10.49
CA PRO A 81 5.28 -3.18 -9.94
C PRO A 81 4.39 -2.41 -10.92
N LEU A 82 3.32 -3.06 -11.37
CA LEU A 82 2.33 -2.47 -12.25
C LEU A 82 1.20 -1.91 -11.40
N PHE A 83 0.82 -0.68 -11.72
CA PHE A 83 -0.25 0.03 -11.01
C PHE A 83 -1.35 0.39 -11.99
N ARG A 84 -2.55 -0.14 -11.75
CA ARG A 84 -3.73 0.17 -12.56
C ARG A 84 -4.41 1.39 -11.98
N GLY A 85 -4.37 2.50 -12.72
CA GLY A 85 -4.89 3.79 -12.26
C GLY A 85 -6.40 3.78 -11.95
N ARG A 86 -7.17 2.97 -12.67
CA ARG A 86 -8.65 2.93 -12.63
C ARG A 86 -9.22 2.43 -11.30
N ASP A 87 -8.77 1.25 -10.86
CA ASP A 87 -9.25 0.58 -9.63
C ASP A 87 -8.20 0.59 -8.51
N SER A 88 -7.08 1.29 -8.74
CA SER A 88 -5.97 1.36 -7.81
C SER A 88 -5.35 0.00 -7.44
N THR A 89 -5.54 -1.04 -8.27
CA THR A 89 -4.90 -2.34 -8.10
C THR A 89 -3.41 -2.28 -8.42
N MET A 90 -2.65 -3.16 -7.77
CA MET A 90 -1.20 -3.21 -7.90
C MET A 90 -0.74 -4.66 -7.96
N HIS A 91 0.16 -4.94 -8.89
CA HIS A 91 0.78 -6.25 -9.06
C HIS A 91 2.30 -6.11 -8.99
N PRO A 92 3.01 -6.89 -8.15
CA PRO A 92 2.47 -7.85 -7.17
C PRO A 92 1.63 -7.16 -6.09
N ASP A 93 0.72 -7.90 -5.45
CA ASP A 93 -0.13 -7.36 -4.38
C ASP A 93 0.78 -6.77 -3.28
N PRO A 94 0.50 -5.55 -2.77
CA PRO A 94 1.31 -4.93 -1.71
C PRO A 94 1.43 -5.73 -0.40
N THR A 95 0.59 -6.75 -0.21
CA THR A 95 0.63 -7.69 0.91
C THR A 95 1.62 -8.84 0.70
N ASP A 96 2.09 -9.08 -0.53
CA ASP A 96 3.10 -10.09 -0.84
C ASP A 96 4.50 -9.60 -0.42
N VAL A 97 4.85 -9.84 0.84
CA VAL A 97 6.11 -9.37 1.42
C VAL A 97 7.32 -9.87 0.62
N GLN A 98 7.30 -11.13 0.17
CA GLN A 98 8.42 -11.74 -0.56
C GLN A 98 8.62 -11.10 -1.93
N ALA A 99 7.54 -10.80 -2.65
CA ALA A 99 7.64 -10.13 -3.93
C ALA A 99 8.20 -8.71 -3.78
N TRP A 100 7.85 -7.99 -2.71
CA TRP A 100 8.29 -6.61 -2.47
C TRP A 100 9.67 -6.49 -1.82
N GLU A 101 10.11 -7.46 -1.03
CA GLU A 101 11.36 -7.41 -0.25
C GLU A 101 12.61 -7.17 -1.10
N GLY A 102 12.67 -7.74 -2.31
CA GLY A 102 13.81 -7.56 -3.20
C GLY A 102 13.67 -6.41 -4.20
N ILE A 103 12.54 -5.68 -4.21
CA ILE A 103 12.35 -4.54 -5.11
C ILE A 103 13.17 -3.36 -4.61
N ARG A 104 14.02 -2.83 -5.49
CA ARG A 104 14.86 -1.67 -5.21
C ARG A 104 14.43 -0.50 -6.08
N TYR A 105 14.55 0.70 -5.54
CA TYR A 105 14.27 1.96 -6.21
C TYR A 105 15.49 2.87 -6.10
N ALA A 106 15.86 3.50 -7.20
CA ALA A 106 16.95 4.46 -7.25
C ALA A 106 16.55 5.79 -6.59
N CYS A 107 17.31 6.21 -5.58
CA CYS A 107 17.25 7.57 -5.06
C CYS A 107 18.29 8.43 -5.78
N ALA A 108 17.82 9.37 -6.60
CA ALA A 108 18.71 10.29 -7.29
C ALA A 108 19.23 11.42 -6.37
N GLY A 109 18.94 11.41 -5.07
CA GLY A 109 19.52 12.28 -4.05
C GLY A 109 20.83 11.73 -3.52
N CYS A 110 20.75 10.62 -2.78
CA CYS A 110 21.90 9.93 -2.19
C CYS A 110 22.62 8.95 -3.14
N LEU A 111 22.16 8.81 -4.39
CA LEU A 111 22.71 7.91 -5.42
C LEU A 111 22.78 6.44 -4.97
N ARG A 112 21.78 5.97 -4.24
CA ARG A 112 21.68 4.58 -3.76
C ARG A 112 20.41 3.92 -4.26
N LEU A 113 20.50 2.62 -4.53
CA LEU A 113 19.34 1.73 -4.61
C LEU A 113 18.85 1.47 -3.19
N ARG A 114 17.56 1.69 -2.95
CA ARG A 114 16.93 1.53 -1.63
C ARG A 114 15.66 0.68 -1.77
N SER A 115 15.30 -0.03 -0.71
CA SER A 115 14.01 -0.73 -0.64
C SER A 115 12.83 0.26 -0.80
N HIS A 116 11.68 -0.22 -1.27
CA HIS A 116 10.43 0.55 -1.36
C HIS A 116 10.05 1.22 -0.04
N MET A 117 10.45 0.63 1.10
CA MET A 117 10.25 1.17 2.46
C MET A 117 10.90 2.54 2.68
N HIS A 118 11.88 2.90 1.86
CA HIS A 118 12.56 4.20 1.97
C HIS A 118 11.87 5.31 1.17
N PHE A 119 10.75 5.02 0.51
CA PHE A 119 10.03 5.96 -0.34
C PHE A 119 8.57 6.06 0.08
N ASP A 120 7.99 7.24 -0.10
CA ASP A 120 6.56 7.45 0.05
C ASP A 120 5.82 7.03 -1.23
N ASN A 121 4.50 6.87 -1.15
CA ASN A 121 3.71 6.47 -2.31
C ASN A 121 3.85 7.45 -3.48
N HIS A 122 3.97 8.74 -3.20
CA HIS A 122 4.13 9.72 -4.28
C HIS A 122 5.40 9.44 -5.10
N SER A 123 6.50 9.09 -4.43
CA SER A 123 7.78 8.82 -5.06
C SER A 123 7.80 7.53 -5.87
N ILE A 124 6.95 6.55 -5.59
CA ILE A 124 6.95 5.25 -6.30
C ILE A 124 5.70 4.98 -7.14
N MET A 125 4.61 5.73 -6.96
CA MET A 125 3.33 5.50 -7.66
C MET A 125 2.98 6.58 -8.68
N GLN A 126 3.54 7.80 -8.55
CA GLN A 126 3.27 8.84 -9.53
C GLN A 126 3.82 8.42 -10.89
N LEU A 127 3.04 8.57 -11.97
CA LEU A 127 3.40 8.13 -13.33
C LEU A 127 4.84 8.47 -13.70
N GLY A 128 5.27 9.73 -13.53
CA GLY A 128 6.63 10.13 -13.88
C GLY A 128 7.73 9.54 -12.98
N LEU A 129 7.44 9.15 -11.74
CA LEU A 129 8.43 8.70 -10.75
C LEU A 129 8.46 7.18 -10.54
N ARG A 130 7.40 6.47 -10.91
CA ARG A 130 7.32 5.02 -10.79
C ARG A 130 8.24 4.32 -11.79
N LYS A 131 8.49 3.03 -11.58
CA LYS A 131 9.25 2.22 -12.53
C LYS A 131 8.48 2.10 -13.85
N PRO A 132 9.12 2.30 -15.00
CA PRO A 132 8.46 2.22 -16.29
C PRO A 132 8.11 0.77 -16.63
N PRO A 133 6.97 0.51 -17.31
CA PRO A 133 6.57 -0.85 -17.66
C PRO A 133 7.54 -1.45 -18.70
N PRO A 134 7.62 -2.79 -18.81
CA PRO A 134 8.42 -3.44 -19.84
C PRO A 134 8.07 -2.94 -21.25
N GLY A 135 9.09 -2.75 -22.10
CA GLY A 135 8.91 -2.26 -23.48
C GLY A 135 8.69 -0.74 -23.62
N SER A 136 8.65 0.01 -22.52
CA SER A 136 8.62 1.48 -22.55
C SER A 136 9.94 2.10 -23.01
N LEU A 137 9.88 3.33 -23.52
CA LEU A 137 11.05 4.12 -23.94
C LEU A 137 12.04 4.32 -22.77
N GLU A 138 11.52 4.53 -21.57
CA GLU A 138 12.32 4.73 -20.36
C GLU A 138 12.99 3.45 -19.83
N ALA A 139 12.50 2.27 -20.23
CA ALA A 139 13.13 1.00 -19.91
C ALA A 139 14.25 0.63 -20.89
N THR A 140 14.19 1.10 -22.13
CA THR A 140 15.14 0.80 -23.22
C THR A 140 16.11 1.94 -23.52
N LYS A 141 16.12 2.98 -22.68
CA LYS A 141 16.85 4.22 -22.93
C LYS A 141 18.37 4.02 -22.99
N LEU A 142 18.97 4.44 -24.11
CA LEU A 142 20.42 4.55 -24.31
C LEU A 142 20.98 5.81 -23.64
N THR A 143 22.30 5.94 -23.57
CA THR A 143 22.92 7.14 -22.98
C THR A 143 22.63 8.38 -23.80
N ASP A 144 22.37 9.50 -23.12
CA ASP A 144 22.14 10.80 -23.77
C ASP A 144 23.48 11.47 -24.20
N LEU A 145 24.57 10.70 -24.31
CA LEU A 145 25.89 11.23 -24.65
C LEU A 145 26.00 11.45 -26.16
N GLU A 146 25.80 12.69 -26.59
CA GLU A 146 26.02 13.07 -27.99
C GLU A 146 27.50 13.36 -28.26
N PRO A 147 28.02 13.02 -29.45
CA PRO A 147 29.37 13.40 -29.87
C PRO A 147 29.60 14.92 -29.73
N PRO A 148 30.86 15.35 -29.51
CA PRO A 148 31.26 16.72 -29.78
C PRO A 148 30.91 17.04 -31.24
N ASP A 149 30.34 18.22 -31.48
CA ASP A 149 29.94 18.64 -32.82
C ASP A 149 31.17 19.26 -33.51
N ASP A 150 31.69 18.61 -34.55
CA ASP A 150 32.86 19.06 -35.32
C ASP A 150 32.65 20.44 -35.96
N SER A 151 31.40 20.88 -36.11
CA SER A 151 31.06 22.14 -36.77
C SER A 151 31.27 23.39 -35.90
N GLY A 152 31.57 23.23 -34.60
CA GLY A 152 31.73 24.35 -33.66
C GLY A 152 30.45 25.20 -33.45
N ASN A 153 29.34 24.86 -34.12
CA ASN A 153 28.13 25.66 -34.13
C ASN A 153 27.19 25.24 -33.00
N LEU A 154 27.60 25.56 -31.78
CA LEU A 154 26.87 25.30 -30.53
C LEU A 154 25.42 25.78 -30.59
N ARG A 155 25.11 26.80 -31.39
CA ARG A 155 23.75 27.35 -31.57
C ARG A 155 22.80 26.37 -32.26
N ASN A 156 23.25 25.72 -33.33
CA ASN A 156 22.45 24.73 -34.07
C ASN A 156 22.24 23.44 -33.25
N LYS A 157 23.25 23.03 -32.48
CA LYS A 157 23.12 21.93 -31.51
C LYS A 157 22.09 22.26 -30.42
N TRP A 158 22.17 23.45 -29.83
CA TRP A 158 21.20 23.90 -28.83
C TRP A 158 19.78 23.97 -29.39
N GLN A 159 19.58 24.51 -30.59
CA GLN A 159 18.26 24.56 -31.24
C GLN A 159 17.66 23.17 -31.47
N ARG A 160 18.44 22.22 -31.99
CA ARG A 160 18.00 20.81 -32.17
C ARG A 160 17.60 20.17 -30.84
N ILE A 161 18.40 20.36 -29.79
CA ILE A 161 18.11 19.85 -28.44
C ILE A 161 16.81 20.48 -27.89
N GLN A 162 16.60 21.78 -28.07
CA GLN A 162 15.37 22.45 -27.62
C GLN A 162 14.15 21.97 -28.40
N GLN A 163 14.25 21.82 -29.71
CA GLN A 163 13.17 21.33 -30.54
C GLN A 163 12.75 19.91 -30.14
N ARG A 164 13.70 18.97 -30.00
CA ARG A 164 13.42 17.61 -29.51
C ARG A 164 12.77 17.62 -28.12
N LYS A 165 13.23 18.50 -27.22
CA LYS A 165 12.63 18.65 -25.88
C LYS A 165 11.20 19.15 -25.95
N GLU A 166 10.89 20.07 -26.86
CA GLU A 166 9.54 20.59 -27.02
C GLU A 166 8.60 19.57 -27.67
N GLU A 167 9.05 18.88 -28.72
CA GLU A 167 8.32 17.76 -29.33
C GLU A 167 8.01 16.67 -28.29
N ALA A 168 8.99 16.29 -27.46
CA ALA A 168 8.79 15.33 -26.38
C ALA A 168 7.77 15.82 -25.34
N ARG A 169 7.75 17.12 -25.01
CA ARG A 169 6.74 17.70 -24.10
C ARG A 169 5.35 17.70 -24.69
N GLN A 170 5.21 18.00 -25.98
CA GLN A 170 3.92 17.98 -26.67
C GLN A 170 3.37 16.56 -26.73
N ASN A 171 4.20 15.59 -27.12
CA ASN A 171 3.84 14.17 -27.12
C ASN A 171 3.45 13.70 -25.72
N TYR A 172 4.21 14.08 -24.69
CA TYR A 172 3.88 13.75 -23.30
C TYR A 172 2.48 14.24 -22.89
N LYS A 173 2.09 15.47 -23.28
CA LYS A 173 0.76 16.02 -22.99
C LYS A 173 -0.37 15.24 -23.68
N ILE A 174 -0.15 14.80 -24.91
CA ILE A 174 -1.11 13.98 -25.66
C ILE A 174 -1.33 12.65 -24.92
N TRP A 175 -0.25 11.91 -24.66
CA TRP A 175 -0.34 10.63 -23.94
C TRP A 175 -0.90 10.77 -22.52
N GLN A 176 -0.60 11.88 -21.82
CA GLN A 176 -1.16 12.14 -20.51
C GLN A 176 -2.68 12.34 -20.55
N ARG A 177 -3.19 13.03 -21.58
CA ARG A 177 -4.63 13.20 -21.80
C ARG A 177 -5.29 11.87 -22.13
N ASP A 178 -4.68 11.10 -23.04
CA ASP A 178 -5.24 9.82 -23.48
C ASP A 178 -5.27 8.82 -22.31
N TYR A 179 -4.21 8.78 -21.49
CA TYR A 179 -4.21 8.05 -20.23
C TYR A 179 -5.34 8.47 -19.28
N HIS A 180 -5.52 9.78 -19.07
CA HIS A 180 -6.55 10.30 -18.18
C HIS A 180 -7.96 9.91 -18.68
N ASN A 181 -8.21 10.03 -19.97
CA ASN A 181 -9.48 9.63 -20.58
C ASN A 181 -9.72 8.12 -20.44
N ALA A 182 -8.68 7.31 -20.57
CA ALA A 182 -8.78 5.85 -20.46
C ALA A 182 -9.13 5.40 -19.03
N ILE A 183 -8.56 6.03 -18.00
CA ILE A 183 -8.84 5.64 -16.61
C ILE A 183 -10.18 6.20 -16.08
N HIS A 184 -10.70 7.28 -16.67
CA HIS A 184 -11.97 7.89 -16.27
C HIS A 184 -13.14 7.35 -17.12
N ILE A 185 -13.70 6.21 -16.69
CA ILE A 185 -14.85 5.59 -17.34
C ILE A 185 -16.17 6.17 -16.78
N SER A 186 -17.11 6.47 -17.68
CA SER A 186 -18.49 6.80 -17.27
C SER A 186 -19.22 5.54 -16.80
N TRP A 187 -19.91 5.65 -15.65
CA TRP A 187 -20.64 4.53 -15.04
C TRP A 187 -21.78 3.99 -15.91
N ASP A 188 -22.26 4.78 -16.87
CA ASP A 188 -23.43 4.46 -17.71
C ASP A 188 -23.10 3.47 -18.86
N LEU A 189 -21.83 3.15 -19.11
CA LEU A 189 -21.37 2.34 -20.27
C LEU A 189 -20.49 1.14 -19.88
N ILE A 190 -20.59 0.66 -18.63
CA ILE A 190 -19.70 -0.39 -18.11
C ILE A 190 -20.11 -1.77 -18.65
N THR A 191 -19.53 -2.16 -19.78
CA THR A 191 -19.40 -3.58 -20.18
C THR A 191 -17.98 -4.08 -19.92
N PRO A 192 -17.77 -5.39 -19.67
CA PRO A 192 -16.43 -5.97 -19.50
C PRO A 192 -15.49 -5.67 -20.68
N ASP A 193 -16.01 -5.72 -21.90
CA ASP A 193 -15.22 -5.47 -23.12
C ASP A 193 -14.79 -4.01 -23.23
N TYR A 194 -15.66 -3.06 -22.88
CA TYR A 194 -15.33 -1.64 -22.84
C TYR A 194 -14.23 -1.36 -21.80
N ILE A 195 -14.33 -2.00 -20.63
CA ILE A 195 -13.30 -1.92 -19.60
C ILE A 195 -11.95 -2.40 -20.13
N ALA A 196 -11.92 -3.58 -20.76
CA ALA A 196 -10.69 -4.18 -21.26
C ALA A 196 -10.01 -3.30 -22.32
N LEU A 197 -10.79 -2.72 -23.23
CA LEU A 197 -10.29 -1.77 -24.23
C LEU A 197 -9.66 -0.53 -23.59
N ARG A 198 -10.33 0.06 -22.59
CA ARG A 198 -9.80 1.24 -21.88
C ARG A 198 -8.55 0.94 -21.08
N ASP A 199 -8.44 -0.24 -20.46
CA ASP A 199 -7.20 -0.65 -19.80
C ASP A 199 -6.05 -0.78 -20.80
N GLN A 200 -6.30 -1.34 -21.99
CA GLN A 200 -5.28 -1.46 -23.03
C GLN A 200 -4.80 -0.07 -23.50
N GLU A 201 -5.71 0.89 -23.69
CA GLU A 201 -5.35 2.28 -24.03
C GLU A 201 -4.50 2.93 -22.92
N ALA A 202 -4.85 2.70 -21.66
CA ALA A 202 -4.09 3.20 -20.52
C ALA A 202 -2.69 2.58 -20.47
N GLU A 203 -2.57 1.25 -20.66
CA GLU A 203 -1.29 0.53 -20.71
C GLU A 203 -0.38 1.04 -21.83
N GLU A 204 -0.94 1.31 -23.01
CA GLU A 204 -0.17 1.85 -24.13
C GLU A 204 0.34 3.26 -23.83
N ALA A 205 -0.53 4.15 -23.32
CA ALA A 205 -0.12 5.50 -22.94
C ALA A 205 0.96 5.49 -21.84
N GLU A 206 0.87 4.56 -20.88
CA GLU A 206 1.86 4.38 -19.82
C GLU A 206 3.27 4.10 -20.36
N LYS A 207 3.43 3.44 -21.51
CA LYS A 207 4.75 3.19 -22.13
C LYS A 207 5.52 4.46 -22.48
N TYR A 208 4.82 5.58 -22.68
CA TYR A 208 5.41 6.86 -23.08
C TYR A 208 5.55 7.87 -21.94
N ILE A 209 4.65 7.83 -20.94
CA ILE A 209 4.63 8.82 -19.86
C ILE A 209 5.23 8.30 -18.55
N CYS A 210 5.26 6.98 -18.37
CA CYS A 210 5.72 6.36 -17.14
C CYS A 210 7.25 6.46 -16.99
N GLY A 211 7.71 6.82 -15.79
CA GLY A 211 9.13 6.80 -15.43
C GLY A 211 9.99 7.95 -15.99
N THR A 212 9.39 8.87 -16.75
CA THR A 212 10.06 10.01 -17.43
C THR A 212 10.73 11.00 -16.46
N ALA A 213 10.26 11.06 -15.21
CA ALA A 213 10.76 11.95 -14.16
C ALA A 213 11.51 11.22 -13.04
N ARG A 214 11.87 9.93 -13.19
CA ARG A 214 12.55 9.14 -12.14
C ARG A 214 13.83 9.77 -11.62
N HIS A 215 14.53 10.56 -12.43
CA HIS A 215 15.72 11.31 -12.04
C HIS A 215 15.43 12.37 -10.94
N LEU A 216 14.17 12.76 -10.76
CA LEU A 216 13.70 13.63 -9.69
C LEU A 216 13.34 12.87 -8.40
N ARG A 217 13.23 11.54 -8.44
CA ARG A 217 12.83 10.73 -7.29
C ARG A 217 13.86 10.82 -6.16
N ARG A 218 13.38 10.91 -4.93
CA ARG A 218 14.18 11.02 -3.70
C ARG A 218 13.58 10.11 -2.63
N CYS A 219 14.43 9.45 -1.84
CA CYS A 219 13.98 8.73 -0.65
C CYS A 219 13.55 9.71 0.45
N ASN A 220 12.82 9.20 1.44
CA ASN A 220 12.24 10.00 2.51
C ASN A 220 13.30 10.78 3.30
N GLU A 221 14.46 10.17 3.57
CA GLU A 221 15.56 10.86 4.25
C GLU A 221 16.10 12.04 3.43
N CYS A 222 16.39 11.87 2.14
CA CYS A 222 16.83 12.98 1.29
C CYS A 222 15.79 14.11 1.18
N ARG A 223 14.50 13.75 1.22
CA ARG A 223 13.40 14.74 1.22
C ARG A 223 13.33 15.48 2.55
N TYR A 224 13.53 14.77 3.67
CA TYR A 224 13.61 15.36 5.00
C TYR A 224 14.78 16.34 5.12
N GLU A 225 15.99 15.93 4.73
CA GLU A 225 17.20 16.77 4.74
C GLU A 225 17.04 18.04 3.89
N ARG A 226 16.39 17.93 2.73
CA ARG A 226 16.09 19.08 1.87
C ARG A 226 15.02 20.00 2.44
N GLY A 227 14.28 19.55 3.45
CA GLY A 227 13.19 20.30 4.07
C GLY A 227 11.85 20.20 3.34
N ASP A 228 11.62 19.15 2.54
CA ASP A 228 10.35 18.94 1.84
C ASP A 228 9.16 18.76 2.80
N PHE A 229 9.42 18.39 4.06
CA PHE A 229 8.41 18.15 5.09
C PHE A 229 8.27 19.30 6.10
N ARG A 230 8.83 20.49 5.82
CA ARG A 230 8.88 21.63 6.75
C ARG A 230 7.51 22.18 7.17
N ARG A 231 6.43 21.90 6.44
CA ARG A 231 5.08 22.39 6.76
C ARG A 231 4.10 21.24 6.88
N HIS A 232 3.13 21.39 7.78
CA HIS A 232 1.91 20.59 7.74
C HIS A 232 1.26 20.79 6.37
N THR A 233 1.18 19.72 5.60
CA THR A 233 0.62 19.70 4.24
C THR A 233 -0.18 18.43 4.07
N THR A 234 -0.83 18.26 2.92
CA THR A 234 -1.42 16.97 2.53
C THR A 234 -0.39 15.83 2.44
N SER A 235 0.91 16.16 2.43
CA SER A 235 2.06 15.25 2.34
C SER A 235 2.78 15.03 3.67
N ASN A 236 2.53 15.84 4.71
CA ASN A 236 3.03 15.64 6.08
C ASN A 236 1.91 15.93 7.09
N TYR A 237 1.47 14.88 7.79
CA TYR A 237 0.41 14.98 8.79
C TYR A 237 0.89 15.51 10.14
N ASN A 238 2.19 15.55 10.41
CA ASN A 238 2.75 15.92 11.69
C ASN A 238 3.76 17.08 11.56
N THR A 239 4.51 17.36 12.63
CA THR A 239 5.55 18.41 12.67
C THR A 239 6.67 18.18 11.67
N SER A 240 7.46 19.22 11.42
CA SER A 240 8.65 19.16 10.56
C SER A 240 9.78 18.30 11.13
N GLU A 241 9.89 18.20 12.46
CA GLU A 241 10.88 17.36 13.15
C GLU A 241 10.54 15.86 13.04
N VAL A 242 9.24 15.55 13.12
CA VAL A 242 8.75 14.17 13.23
C VAL A 242 7.66 13.93 12.17
N PRO A 243 8.00 14.06 10.87
CA PRO A 243 7.00 14.01 9.81
C PRO A 243 6.29 12.66 9.76
N ILE A 244 4.99 12.70 9.47
CA ILE A 244 4.19 11.52 9.17
C ILE A 244 3.72 11.61 7.73
N ILE A 245 4.16 10.69 6.89
CA ILE A 245 3.99 10.72 5.43
C ILE A 245 3.22 9.51 4.95
N LYS A 246 2.49 9.66 3.84
CA LYS A 246 1.76 8.57 3.17
C LYS A 246 2.76 7.55 2.57
N SER A 247 2.79 6.36 3.13
CA SER A 247 3.56 5.21 2.65
C SER A 247 2.67 4.23 1.90
N ARG A 248 3.15 2.99 1.69
CA ARG A 248 2.57 1.88 0.92
C ARG A 248 1.04 1.83 0.95
N ARG A 249 0.45 1.58 -0.20
CA ARG A 249 -0.97 1.18 -0.28
C ARG A 249 -1.05 -0.26 0.22
N ARG A 250 -1.77 -0.51 1.31
CA ARG A 250 -2.04 -1.88 1.77
C ARG A 250 -3.51 -1.96 2.14
N LYS A 251 -4.18 -2.97 1.61
CA LYS A 251 -5.58 -3.22 1.98
C LYS A 251 -5.59 -3.83 3.38
N PHE A 252 -6.22 -3.13 4.30
CA PHE A 252 -6.57 -3.66 5.62
C PHE A 252 -8.08 -3.76 5.68
N HIS A 253 -8.56 -4.85 6.29
CA HIS A 253 -9.99 -5.06 6.51
C HIS A 253 -10.40 -4.69 7.93
N THR A 254 -9.43 -4.55 8.84
CA THR A 254 -9.65 -4.32 10.27
C THR A 254 -8.70 -3.23 10.78
N ASN A 255 -9.05 -2.58 11.89
CA ASN A 255 -8.14 -1.62 12.52
C ASN A 255 -6.95 -2.34 13.16
N PHE A 256 -7.17 -3.53 13.71
CA PHE A 256 -6.15 -4.34 14.37
C PHE A 256 -5.00 -4.67 13.42
N GLU A 257 -5.28 -5.22 12.24
CA GLU A 257 -4.24 -5.56 11.25
C GLU A 257 -3.47 -4.34 10.75
N ARG A 258 -4.06 -3.15 10.81
CA ARG A 258 -3.38 -1.92 10.40
C ARG A 258 -2.29 -1.52 11.38
N TYR A 259 -2.53 -1.69 12.69
CA TYR A 259 -1.56 -1.34 13.73
C TYR A 259 -0.63 -2.51 14.08
N PHE A 260 -1.10 -3.75 13.93
CA PHE A 260 -0.37 -4.98 14.21
C PHE A 260 -0.39 -5.94 13.00
N PRO A 261 0.11 -5.50 11.83
CA PRO A 261 0.11 -6.35 10.64
C PRO A 261 0.91 -7.64 10.87
N GLY A 262 0.25 -8.79 10.67
CA GLY A 262 0.89 -10.11 10.74
C GLY A 262 1.09 -10.68 12.14
N LEU A 263 0.52 -10.07 13.20
CA LEU A 263 0.66 -10.58 14.57
C LEU A 263 -0.10 -11.91 14.82
N PHE A 264 -1.22 -12.13 14.12
CA PHE A 264 -2.04 -13.35 14.24
C PHE A 264 -2.50 -13.86 12.87
N PRO A 265 -1.57 -14.32 12.00
CA PRO A 265 -1.90 -14.64 10.62
C PRO A 265 -2.90 -15.80 10.49
N ASP A 266 -2.95 -16.70 11.47
CA ASP A 266 -3.88 -17.84 11.56
C ASP A 266 -5.35 -17.41 11.76
N LEU A 267 -5.59 -16.24 12.36
CA LEU A 267 -6.93 -15.76 12.71
C LEU A 267 -7.54 -14.87 11.62
N PHE A 268 -6.78 -14.53 10.58
CA PHE A 268 -7.21 -13.63 9.52
C PHE A 268 -7.24 -14.35 8.17
N PRO A 269 -8.43 -14.73 7.66
CA PRO A 269 -8.52 -15.44 6.39
C PRO A 269 -8.16 -14.54 5.20
N PRO A 270 -8.00 -15.10 3.98
CA PRO A 270 -7.80 -14.32 2.75
C PRO A 270 -8.89 -13.27 2.54
N SER A 271 -8.56 -12.21 1.79
CA SER A 271 -9.44 -11.04 1.60
C SER A 271 -10.85 -11.39 1.10
N GLU A 272 -10.98 -12.40 0.25
CA GLU A 272 -12.27 -12.85 -0.33
C GLU A 272 -13.20 -13.50 0.71
N GLN A 273 -12.61 -14.04 1.77
CA GLN A 273 -13.33 -14.75 2.84
C GLN A 273 -13.70 -13.85 4.01
N ARG A 274 -13.41 -12.54 3.92
CA ARG A 274 -13.72 -11.54 4.94
C ARG A 274 -15.06 -10.89 4.68
N TYR A 275 -15.75 -10.52 5.76
CA TYR A 275 -17.04 -9.87 5.66
C TYR A 275 -16.89 -8.43 5.18
N ARG A 276 -17.83 -7.97 4.36
CA ARG A 276 -17.97 -6.57 3.98
C ARG A 276 -18.52 -5.82 5.18
N SER A 277 -17.73 -4.92 5.74
CA SER A 277 -18.21 -4.05 6.81
C SER A 277 -19.40 -3.23 6.32
N MET A 278 -20.54 -3.29 7.02
CA MET A 278 -21.70 -2.42 6.75
C MET A 278 -21.44 -0.96 7.11
N ARG A 279 -20.40 -0.73 7.92
CA ARG A 279 -19.76 0.57 8.16
C ARG A 279 -18.46 0.71 7.39
N ALA A 280 -18.25 -0.05 6.30
CA ALA A 280 -17.27 0.35 5.30
C ALA A 280 -17.61 1.82 5.06
N PRO A 281 -16.71 2.76 5.42
CA PRO A 281 -17.07 4.15 5.43
C PRO A 281 -17.56 4.42 4.02
N HIS A 282 -18.84 4.78 3.88
CA HIS A 282 -19.37 5.22 2.60
C HIS A 282 -18.67 6.54 2.33
N ARG A 283 -17.43 6.44 1.85
CA ARG A 283 -16.71 7.54 1.27
C ARG A 283 -17.21 7.56 -0.15
N ARG A 284 -17.68 8.72 -0.60
CA ARG A 284 -17.44 9.06 -2.00
C ARG A 284 -15.97 8.72 -2.25
N ASP A 285 -15.71 7.88 -3.24
CA ASP A 285 -14.36 7.49 -3.66
C ASP A 285 -13.65 6.44 -2.78
N ALA A 286 -14.36 5.65 -1.95
CA ALA A 286 -13.74 4.53 -1.20
C ALA A 286 -13.07 3.50 -2.12
N HIS A 287 -13.66 3.26 -3.30
CA HIS A 287 -13.09 2.41 -4.35
C HIS A 287 -11.83 3.03 -5.00
N LEU A 288 -11.68 4.36 -4.96
CA LEU A 288 -10.54 5.10 -5.52
C LEU A 288 -9.41 5.35 -4.49
N ASN A 289 -9.67 5.14 -3.21
CA ASN A 289 -8.73 5.44 -2.13
C ASN A 289 -8.55 4.25 -1.17
N PRO A 290 -7.77 3.22 -1.59
CA PRO A 290 -7.38 2.14 -0.70
C PRO A 290 -6.65 2.70 0.54
N TRP A 291 -6.67 1.95 1.64
CA TRP A 291 -5.94 2.32 2.84
C TRP A 291 -4.46 2.53 2.54
N VAL A 292 -3.95 3.66 3.02
CA VAL A 292 -2.56 4.08 2.83
C VAL A 292 -1.88 3.95 4.17
N LEU A 293 -0.87 3.08 4.25
CA LEU A 293 0.01 3.05 5.42
C LEU A 293 0.71 4.38 5.55
N SER A 294 1.15 4.71 6.74
CA SER A 294 1.95 5.91 6.97
C SER A 294 3.30 5.51 7.53
N MET A 295 4.31 6.31 7.23
CA MET A 295 5.61 6.22 7.87
C MET A 295 5.83 7.45 8.71
N ALA A 296 6.44 7.27 9.87
CA ALA A 296 6.85 8.33 10.76
C ALA A 296 8.35 8.27 10.97
N ARG A 297 9.00 9.43 11.04
CA ARG A 297 10.41 9.50 11.43
C ARG A 297 10.53 9.41 12.94
N CYS A 298 11.29 8.45 13.46
CA CYS A 298 11.51 8.34 14.89
C CYS A 298 12.38 9.51 15.39
N LYS A 299 11.97 10.15 16.49
CA LYS A 299 12.72 11.29 17.06
C LYS A 299 14.10 10.89 17.60
N ARG A 300 14.25 9.67 18.14
CA ARG A 300 15.51 9.20 18.75
C ARG A 300 16.49 8.64 17.71
N CYS A 301 16.13 7.55 17.02
CA CYS A 301 17.03 6.95 16.03
C CYS A 301 17.06 7.68 14.69
N GLY A 302 16.13 8.61 14.43
CA GLY A 302 16.14 9.42 13.22
C GLY A 302 15.72 8.69 11.94
N LEU A 303 15.24 7.45 12.04
CA LEU A 303 14.84 6.63 10.89
C LEU A 303 13.34 6.73 10.63
N PHE A 304 12.95 6.78 9.35
CA PHE A 304 11.56 6.51 8.96
C PHE A 304 11.22 5.04 9.20
N LYS A 305 10.12 4.80 9.92
CA LYS A 305 9.53 3.47 10.13
C LYS A 305 8.03 3.52 9.85
N GLU A 306 7.42 2.37 9.58
CA GLU A 306 5.97 2.30 9.46
C GLU A 306 5.27 2.67 10.76
N LEU A 307 4.04 3.18 10.66
CA LEU A 307 3.27 3.59 11.82
C LEU A 307 3.07 2.45 12.84
N ALA A 308 3.07 1.19 12.39
CA ALA A 308 3.00 0.00 13.25
C ALA A 308 4.20 -0.12 14.21
N ALA A 309 5.35 0.47 13.89
CA ALA A 309 6.50 0.56 14.78
C ALA A 309 6.31 1.60 15.90
N PHE A 310 5.17 2.32 15.90
CA PHE A 310 4.82 3.36 16.86
C PHE A 310 3.44 3.05 17.47
N ARG A 311 3.17 3.64 18.63
CA ARG A 311 1.92 3.45 19.38
C ARG A 311 0.97 4.62 19.13
N HIS A 312 0.79 4.94 17.85
CA HIS A 312 0.15 6.18 17.37
C HIS A 312 -1.31 5.95 16.94
N GLY A 313 -2.26 6.69 17.51
CA GLY A 313 -3.69 6.61 17.17
C GLY A 313 -4.10 7.35 15.87
N GLY A 314 -5.34 7.15 15.42
CA GLY A 314 -5.88 7.71 14.18
C GLY A 314 -7.03 8.71 14.38
N ILE A 315 -7.30 9.55 13.37
CA ILE A 315 -8.50 10.43 13.33
C ILE A 315 -9.66 9.66 12.69
N PHE A 316 -10.86 9.73 13.24
CA PHE A 316 -12.10 9.20 12.63
C PHE A 316 -12.33 9.76 11.19
N GLN A 317 -12.72 9.00 10.16
CA GLN A 317 -13.00 7.56 10.02
C GLN A 317 -11.73 6.73 9.76
N TYR A 318 -10.73 6.92 10.61
CA TYR A 318 -9.51 6.13 10.77
C TYR A 318 -8.50 6.19 9.64
N TRP A 319 -8.75 6.80 8.48
CA TRP A 319 -7.83 6.79 7.32
C TRP A 319 -6.56 7.62 7.41
N LYS A 320 -6.40 8.46 8.42
CA LYS A 320 -5.19 9.27 8.61
C LYS A 320 -4.67 9.13 10.04
N PRO A 321 -3.34 9.03 10.23
CA PRO A 321 -2.74 9.18 11.55
C PRO A 321 -3.10 10.56 12.13
N SER A 322 -3.38 10.61 13.43
CA SER A 322 -3.71 11.86 14.11
C SER A 322 -2.45 12.67 14.40
N GLY A 323 -2.12 13.64 13.55
CA GLY A 323 -0.91 14.45 13.73
C GLY A 323 -1.11 15.70 14.60
N HIS A 324 -2.31 15.94 15.11
CA HIS A 324 -2.65 17.19 15.77
C HIS A 324 -3.56 16.96 16.98
N ALA A 325 -3.17 17.52 18.13
CA ALA A 325 -3.79 17.32 19.44
C ALA A 325 -5.27 17.70 19.51
N SER A 326 -5.77 18.50 18.56
CA SER A 326 -7.19 18.93 18.50
C SER A 326 -8.10 17.99 17.73
N TRP A 327 -7.58 17.01 16.98
CA TRP A 327 -8.38 16.10 16.13
C TRP A 327 -8.66 14.77 16.86
N LEU A 328 -8.96 14.90 18.15
CA LEU A 328 -9.22 13.83 19.10
C LEU A 328 -10.52 13.10 18.74
N HIS A 329 -10.44 11.92 18.14
CA HIS A 329 -11.58 10.99 18.20
C HIS A 329 -11.17 9.52 18.36
N ARG A 330 -11.78 8.91 19.40
CA ARG A 330 -12.07 7.51 19.72
C ARG A 330 -10.97 6.49 20.04
N ILE A 331 -9.73 6.63 19.59
CA ILE A 331 -8.67 5.64 19.93
C ILE A 331 -7.59 6.30 20.79
N PRO A 332 -7.41 5.90 22.05
CA PRO A 332 -6.28 6.32 22.88
C PRO A 332 -4.96 5.93 22.21
N ASN A 333 -3.93 6.77 22.34
CA ASN A 333 -2.57 6.30 22.05
C ASN A 333 -2.20 5.24 23.09
N GLY A 334 -1.36 4.27 22.69
CA GLY A 334 -0.92 3.21 23.61
C GLY A 334 -0.21 3.72 24.85
N ASP A 335 0.41 4.89 24.79
CA ASP A 335 1.16 5.47 25.90
C ASP A 335 0.27 6.23 26.90
N GLY A 336 -1.07 6.24 26.73
CA GLY A 336 -1.98 7.11 27.51
C GLY A 336 -1.77 8.61 27.25
N ALA A 337 -0.73 8.97 26.49
CA ALA A 337 -0.34 10.32 26.21
C ALA A 337 -1.25 10.96 25.14
N ARG A 338 -1.53 12.26 25.29
CA ARG A 338 -2.30 13.02 24.29
C ARG A 338 -1.64 12.89 22.91
N PRO A 339 -2.41 12.75 21.82
CA PRO A 339 -1.89 12.84 20.45
C PRO A 339 -1.02 14.09 20.30
N GLY A 340 0.26 13.90 19.96
CA GLY A 340 1.23 14.99 19.83
C GLY A 340 2.16 15.19 21.03
N SER A 341 2.08 14.38 22.10
CA SER A 341 3.12 14.32 23.13
C SER A 341 4.49 13.95 22.52
N THR A 342 5.57 14.28 23.22
CA THR A 342 6.95 14.01 22.78
C THR A 342 7.33 12.53 22.84
N GLU A 343 6.69 11.75 23.72
CA GLU A 343 7.00 10.34 23.98
C GLU A 343 6.35 9.40 22.97
N SER A 344 5.17 9.74 22.43
CA SER A 344 4.49 8.97 21.38
C SER A 344 5.19 9.02 20.01
N ARG A 345 6.41 9.56 19.94
CA ARG A 345 7.22 9.78 18.74
C ARG A 345 8.45 8.89 18.67
N PHE A 346 8.60 7.98 19.64
CA PHE A 346 9.64 6.95 19.63
C PHE A 346 9.08 5.65 19.09
N CYS A 347 9.83 5.04 18.18
CA CYS A 347 9.53 3.66 17.78
C CYS A 347 9.71 2.72 18.97
N SER A 348 9.05 1.56 18.93
CA SER A 348 9.04 0.58 20.04
C SER A 348 10.43 0.28 20.63
N PRO A 349 11.49 0.04 19.83
CA PRO A 349 12.84 -0.18 20.39
C PRO A 349 13.39 1.03 21.13
N CYS A 350 13.27 2.22 20.55
CA CYS A 350 13.75 3.46 21.16
C CYS A 350 12.99 3.81 22.45
N PHE A 351 11.72 3.42 22.53
CA PHE A 351 10.89 3.56 23.72
C PHE A 351 11.30 2.55 24.80
N ALA A 352 11.48 1.27 24.45
CA ALA A 352 11.97 0.25 25.39
C ALA A 352 13.35 0.57 25.94
N GLU A 353 14.25 1.13 25.12
CA GLU A 353 15.57 1.58 25.55
C GLU A 353 15.49 2.78 26.52
N LEU A 354 14.43 3.60 26.46
CA LEU A 354 14.27 4.77 27.33
C LEU A 354 13.52 4.45 28.63
N HIS A 355 12.43 3.68 28.53
CA HIS A 355 11.47 3.46 29.61
C HIS A 355 11.46 2.00 30.13
N GLY A 356 12.25 1.12 29.51
CA GLY A 356 12.30 -0.30 29.83
C GLY A 356 11.27 -1.14 29.05
N PRO A 357 11.52 -2.45 28.90
CA PRO A 357 10.61 -3.36 28.20
C PRO A 357 9.26 -3.54 28.92
N GLY A 358 9.22 -3.39 30.25
CA GLY A 358 7.96 -3.45 31.02
C GLY A 358 7.00 -2.31 30.67
N ALA A 359 7.49 -1.08 30.57
CA ALA A 359 6.68 0.06 30.14
C ALA A 359 6.19 -0.09 28.69
N LEU A 360 7.03 -0.66 27.81
CA LEU A 360 6.63 -0.96 26.43
C LEU A 360 5.51 -2.00 26.41
N LEU A 361 5.63 -3.05 27.23
CA LEU A 361 4.63 -4.12 27.34
C LEU A 361 3.27 -3.56 27.77
N GLU A 362 3.22 -2.79 28.86
CA GLU A 362 1.98 -2.20 29.37
C GLU A 362 1.32 -1.32 28.31
N SER A 363 2.11 -0.48 27.64
CA SER A 363 1.62 0.41 26.59
C SER A 363 1.08 -0.34 25.37
N LEU A 364 1.83 -1.33 24.87
CA LEU A 364 1.40 -2.12 23.72
C LEU A 364 0.17 -2.96 24.05
N ALA A 365 0.11 -3.56 25.24
CA ALA A 365 -1.02 -4.37 25.68
C ALA A 365 -2.29 -3.51 25.77
N GLY A 366 -2.23 -2.35 26.41
CA GLY A 366 -3.35 -1.42 26.47
C GLY A 366 -3.82 -0.96 25.08
N PHE A 367 -2.88 -0.65 24.20
CA PHE A 367 -3.20 -0.26 22.82
C PHE A 367 -3.85 -1.39 22.03
N ALA A 368 -3.22 -2.57 22.02
CA ALA A 368 -3.68 -3.73 21.27
C ALA A 368 -5.06 -4.19 21.74
N LEU A 369 -5.30 -4.23 23.06
CA LEU A 369 -6.61 -4.55 23.62
C LEU A 369 -7.66 -3.54 23.20
N THR A 370 -7.37 -2.24 23.29
CA THR A 370 -8.32 -1.19 22.90
C THR A 370 -8.73 -1.32 21.42
N ILE A 371 -7.77 -1.58 20.53
CA ILE A 371 -8.05 -1.78 19.11
C ILE A 371 -8.83 -3.08 18.87
N ALA A 372 -8.42 -4.18 19.50
CA ALA A 372 -9.06 -5.49 19.32
C ALA A 372 -10.49 -5.49 19.86
N GLU A 373 -10.74 -4.87 21.02
CA GLU A 373 -12.08 -4.72 21.60
C GLU A 373 -12.96 -3.79 20.75
N ALA A 374 -12.38 -2.75 20.12
CA ALA A 374 -13.11 -1.91 19.18
C ALA A 374 -13.55 -2.68 17.93
N ASP A 375 -12.66 -3.47 17.30
CA ASP A 375 -13.00 -4.31 16.15
C ASP A 375 -13.94 -5.47 16.53
N LEU A 376 -13.82 -6.01 17.75
CA LEU A 376 -14.78 -6.97 18.31
C LEU A 376 -16.19 -6.34 18.44
N SER A 377 -16.27 -5.11 18.96
CA SER A 377 -17.54 -4.39 19.06
C SER A 377 -18.10 -4.03 17.68
N ASP A 378 -17.24 -3.71 16.70
CA ASP A 378 -17.66 -3.46 15.32
C ASP A 378 -18.22 -4.72 14.64
N THR A 379 -17.58 -5.88 14.83
CA THR A 379 -18.08 -7.18 14.31
C THR A 379 -19.37 -7.62 15.02
N ALA A 380 -19.47 -7.43 16.33
CA ALA A 380 -20.69 -7.69 17.10
C ALA A 380 -21.85 -6.82 16.58
N ARG A 381 -21.62 -5.52 16.34
CA ARG A 381 -22.62 -4.62 15.76
C ARG A 381 -23.03 -5.02 14.34
N PHE A 382 -22.10 -5.58 13.56
CA PHE A 382 -22.45 -6.14 12.25
C PHE A 382 -23.45 -7.30 12.39
N LEU A 383 -23.17 -8.25 13.29
CA LEU A 383 -24.06 -9.39 13.51
C LEU A 383 -25.41 -8.94 14.08
N GLN A 384 -25.40 -8.08 15.10
CA GLN A 384 -26.59 -7.50 15.73
C GLN A 384 -27.48 -6.75 14.74
N PHE A 385 -26.91 -5.98 13.81
CA PHE A 385 -27.70 -5.21 12.85
C PHE A 385 -28.62 -6.12 12.03
N GLY A 386 -28.09 -7.18 11.42
CA GLY A 386 -28.94 -8.02 10.57
C GLY A 386 -29.99 -8.79 11.36
N TRP A 387 -29.67 -9.21 12.60
CA TRP A 387 -30.68 -9.73 13.50
C TRP A 387 -31.72 -8.68 13.87
N ALA A 388 -31.33 -7.46 14.20
CA ALA A 388 -32.25 -6.36 14.45
C ALA A 388 -33.12 -6.05 13.23
N THR A 389 -32.61 -6.16 12.00
CA THR A 389 -33.41 -6.05 10.77
C THR A 389 -34.47 -7.15 10.70
N VAL A 390 -34.10 -8.41 10.99
CA VAL A 390 -35.06 -9.53 11.07
C VAL A 390 -36.16 -9.25 12.11
N VAL A 391 -35.80 -8.67 13.27
CA VAL A 391 -36.74 -8.31 14.34
C VAL A 391 -37.62 -7.11 14.00
N HIS A 392 -37.05 -6.01 13.54
CA HIS A 392 -37.78 -4.77 13.28
C HIS A 392 -38.79 -4.93 12.14
N HIS A 393 -38.53 -5.89 11.25
CA HIS A 393 -39.52 -6.36 10.30
C HIS A 393 -40.33 -7.52 10.88
N GLU A 394 -40.82 -7.39 12.12
CA GLU A 394 -41.79 -8.31 12.72
C GLU A 394 -42.99 -8.52 11.78
N GLY A 395 -43.45 -7.47 11.10
CA GLY A 395 -44.47 -7.57 10.05
C GLY A 395 -44.07 -8.48 8.88
N TRP A 396 -42.79 -8.53 8.51
CA TRP A 396 -42.25 -9.47 7.52
C TRP A 396 -42.20 -10.90 8.09
N LEU A 397 -41.70 -11.11 9.32
CA LEU A 397 -41.75 -12.42 9.98
C LEU A 397 -43.18 -12.96 10.11
N TRP A 398 -44.14 -12.09 10.40
CA TRP A 398 -45.57 -12.43 10.42
C TRP A 398 -46.08 -12.73 9.00
N GLN A 399 -45.77 -11.92 7.99
CA GLN A 399 -46.13 -12.23 6.59
C GLN A 399 -45.57 -13.60 6.14
N ILE A 400 -44.33 -13.90 6.49
CA ILE A 400 -43.69 -15.21 6.26
C ILE A 400 -44.48 -16.32 6.97
N ALA A 401 -44.81 -16.13 8.26
CA ALA A 401 -45.56 -17.09 9.05
C ALA A 401 -46.93 -17.46 8.45
N HIS A 402 -47.58 -16.52 7.76
CA HIS A 402 -48.89 -16.76 7.13
C HIS A 402 -48.78 -17.46 5.75
N GLN A 403 -47.59 -17.59 5.17
CA GLN A 403 -47.39 -18.23 3.87
C GLN A 403 -47.31 -19.76 3.96
N SER A 404 -46.80 -20.32 5.07
CA SER A 404 -46.82 -21.78 5.29
C SER A 404 -46.60 -22.18 6.77
N PRO A 405 -47.03 -23.38 7.20
CA PRO A 405 -46.75 -23.89 8.54
C PRO A 405 -45.26 -24.01 8.87
N ARG A 406 -44.42 -24.33 7.86
CA ARG A 406 -42.96 -24.39 8.01
C ARG A 406 -42.38 -23.00 8.33
N ASN A 407 -42.93 -21.97 7.68
CA ASN A 407 -42.52 -20.59 7.84
C ASN A 407 -42.98 -19.99 9.19
N ALA A 408 -44.15 -20.41 9.69
CA ALA A 408 -44.58 -20.09 11.05
C ALA A 408 -43.64 -20.66 12.12
N GLY A 409 -43.14 -21.89 11.91
CA GLY A 409 -42.12 -22.49 12.77
C GLY A 409 -40.81 -21.73 12.77
N LEU A 410 -40.36 -21.26 11.60
CA LEU A 410 -39.15 -20.43 11.46
C LEU A 410 -39.30 -19.08 12.18
N ALA A 411 -40.42 -18.39 12.00
CA ALA A 411 -40.69 -17.12 12.67
C ALA A 411 -40.75 -17.29 14.20
N ALA A 412 -41.42 -18.34 14.70
CA ALA A 412 -41.48 -18.65 16.13
C ALA A 412 -40.10 -18.98 16.72
N LYS A 413 -39.26 -19.71 15.97
CA LYS A 413 -37.87 -20.01 16.34
C LYS A 413 -37.03 -18.73 16.40
N ALA A 414 -37.16 -17.84 15.42
CA ALA A 414 -36.47 -16.55 15.40
C ALA A 414 -36.85 -15.67 16.61
N LEU A 415 -38.15 -15.53 16.88
CA LEU A 415 -38.65 -14.76 18.02
C LEU A 415 -38.19 -15.33 19.38
N ARG A 416 -38.03 -16.66 19.48
CA ARG A 416 -37.52 -17.34 20.68
C ARG A 416 -36.02 -17.12 20.85
N VAL A 417 -35.22 -17.37 19.81
CA VAL A 417 -33.75 -17.24 19.87
C VAL A 417 -33.33 -15.79 20.15
N LEU A 418 -34.10 -14.81 19.65
CA LEU A 418 -33.84 -13.39 19.86
C LEU A 418 -34.44 -12.85 21.17
N ASN A 419 -34.97 -13.71 22.04
CA ASN A 419 -35.59 -13.36 23.33
C ASN A 419 -36.64 -12.23 23.23
N LEU A 420 -37.40 -12.19 22.14
CA LEU A 420 -38.49 -11.22 21.95
C LEU A 420 -39.80 -11.65 22.60
N SER A 421 -39.80 -12.81 23.25
CA SER A 421 -40.93 -13.36 23.99
C SER A 421 -41.09 -12.66 25.35
N GLY A 422 -41.31 -11.35 25.33
CA GLY A 422 -41.45 -10.51 26.52
C GLY A 422 -42.17 -9.20 26.19
N SER A 423 -43.45 -9.17 26.55
CA SER A 423 -44.46 -8.12 26.36
C SER A 423 -43.98 -6.68 26.59
N GLY A 424 -44.42 -5.77 25.72
CA GLY A 424 -44.34 -4.33 25.92
C GLY A 424 -44.56 -3.56 24.63
N HIS A 425 -45.80 -3.45 24.17
CA HIS A 425 -46.21 -2.34 23.31
C HIS A 425 -46.09 -1.06 24.16
N GLY A 426 -44.95 -0.40 24.08
CA GLY A 426 -44.67 0.84 24.81
C GLY A 426 -43.36 1.46 24.36
N GLU A 427 -43.47 2.51 23.56
CA GLU A 427 -42.51 3.59 23.30
C GLU A 427 -41.11 3.21 22.77
N GLU A 428 -40.94 3.38 21.45
CA GLU A 428 -39.79 3.90 20.66
C GLU A 428 -38.32 3.70 21.13
N GLY A 429 -38.02 2.69 21.94
CA GLY A 429 -36.65 2.26 22.23
C GLY A 429 -36.30 1.00 21.45
N ILE A 430 -35.28 1.05 20.60
CA ILE A 430 -34.66 -0.14 19.98
C ILE A 430 -34.30 -1.11 21.12
N LYS A 431 -34.97 -2.27 21.24
CA LYS A 431 -34.55 -3.34 22.15
C LYS A 431 -33.20 -3.86 21.65
N GLU A 432 -32.13 -3.45 22.32
CA GLU A 432 -30.76 -3.79 21.96
C GLU A 432 -30.53 -5.30 22.16
N VAL A 433 -30.30 -6.02 21.06
CA VAL A 433 -29.97 -7.46 21.10
C VAL A 433 -28.57 -7.62 21.70
N ARG A 434 -28.49 -8.10 22.96
CA ARG A 434 -27.22 -8.33 23.66
C ARG A 434 -26.55 -9.62 23.18
N PHE A 435 -25.71 -9.47 22.16
CA PHE A 435 -25.03 -10.57 21.46
C PHE A 435 -24.02 -11.36 22.33
N GLU A 436 -23.57 -10.77 23.45
CA GLU A 436 -22.61 -11.38 24.38
C GLU A 436 -23.18 -12.59 25.16
N GLU A 437 -24.51 -12.73 25.17
CA GLU A 437 -25.24 -13.78 25.89
C GLU A 437 -25.91 -14.80 24.94
N LEU A 438 -25.74 -14.66 23.62
CA LEU A 438 -26.42 -15.50 22.64
C LEU A 438 -25.58 -16.72 22.23
N ASP A 439 -26.28 -17.84 22.08
CA ASP A 439 -25.72 -19.05 21.51
C ASP A 439 -25.45 -18.87 20.02
N MET A 440 -24.17 -18.76 19.66
CA MET A 440 -23.72 -18.57 18.28
C MET A 440 -24.13 -19.73 17.37
N GLU A 441 -24.18 -20.97 17.88
CA GLU A 441 -24.57 -22.13 17.09
C GLU A 441 -26.07 -22.09 16.75
N ALA A 442 -26.89 -21.67 17.72
CA ALA A 442 -28.32 -21.45 17.50
C ALA A 442 -28.58 -20.32 16.49
N LEU A 443 -27.83 -19.21 16.59
CA LEU A 443 -27.93 -18.09 15.64
C LEU A 443 -27.45 -18.49 14.24
N HIS A 444 -26.35 -19.23 14.13
CA HIS A 444 -25.85 -19.74 12.85
C HIS A 444 -26.89 -20.63 12.16
N THR A 445 -27.47 -21.59 12.90
CA THR A 445 -28.52 -22.47 12.38
C THR A 445 -29.74 -21.66 11.92
N LEU A 446 -30.16 -20.67 12.71
CA LEU A 446 -31.28 -19.79 12.36
C LEU A 446 -30.98 -18.94 11.12
N HIS A 447 -29.75 -18.43 10.98
CA HIS A 447 -29.33 -17.65 9.81
C HIS A 447 -29.41 -18.50 8.54
N GLN A 448 -28.92 -19.74 8.57
CA GLN A 448 -29.01 -20.65 7.42
C GLN A 448 -30.47 -20.88 6.97
N GLU A 449 -31.38 -21.02 7.92
CA GLU A 449 -32.82 -21.19 7.64
C GLU A 449 -33.44 -19.93 7.03
N ILE A 450 -33.15 -18.75 7.60
CA ILE A 450 -33.61 -17.46 7.08
C ILE A 450 -33.02 -17.16 5.70
N SER A 451 -31.72 -17.38 5.52
CA SER A 451 -31.02 -17.15 4.25
C SER A 451 -31.61 -18.03 3.14
N ARG A 452 -31.86 -19.31 3.42
CA ARG A 452 -32.55 -20.21 2.49
C ARG A 452 -33.94 -19.70 2.11
N PHE A 453 -34.73 -19.28 3.10
CA PHE A 453 -36.06 -18.70 2.86
C PHE A 453 -35.97 -17.45 1.99
N VAL A 454 -35.10 -16.50 2.32
CA VAL A 454 -34.95 -15.24 1.59
C VAL A 454 -34.50 -15.48 0.14
N HIS A 455 -33.55 -16.39 -0.10
CA HIS A 455 -33.05 -16.63 -1.45
C HIS A 455 -34.00 -17.45 -2.34
N HIS A 456 -34.78 -18.37 -1.77
CA HIS A 456 -35.56 -19.33 -2.55
C HIS A 456 -37.07 -19.20 -2.44
N GLU A 457 -37.59 -18.61 -1.37
CA GLU A 457 -39.02 -18.63 -1.04
C GLU A 457 -39.62 -17.21 -0.97
N ALA A 458 -38.83 -16.19 -0.63
CA ALA A 458 -39.32 -14.80 -0.58
C ALA A 458 -39.48 -14.20 -1.99
N SER A 459 -40.61 -13.53 -2.24
CA SER A 459 -40.86 -12.77 -3.47
C SER A 459 -39.97 -11.52 -3.56
N GLU A 460 -39.67 -11.05 -4.79
CA GLU A 460 -38.90 -9.81 -4.99
C GLU A 460 -39.58 -8.59 -4.36
N GLU A 461 -40.91 -8.51 -4.45
CA GLU A 461 -41.70 -7.46 -3.78
C GLU A 461 -41.49 -7.49 -2.26
N SER A 462 -41.44 -8.68 -1.64
CA SER A 462 -41.18 -8.80 -0.20
C SER A 462 -39.76 -8.38 0.17
N LYS A 463 -38.79 -8.57 -0.73
CA LYS A 463 -37.39 -8.15 -0.52
C LYS A 463 -37.25 -6.63 -0.61
N GLU A 464 -37.93 -5.99 -1.57
CA GLU A 464 -37.91 -4.52 -1.74
C GLU A 464 -38.56 -3.77 -0.58
N HIS A 465 -39.53 -4.38 0.12
CA HIS A 465 -40.14 -3.81 1.32
C HIS A 465 -39.26 -3.89 2.58
N MET A 466 -38.15 -4.64 2.56
CA MET A 466 -37.18 -4.59 3.66
C MET A 466 -36.40 -3.29 3.60
N ARG A 467 -36.45 -2.51 4.69
CA ARG A 467 -35.66 -1.30 4.81
C ARG A 467 -34.19 -1.70 4.75
N ASP A 468 -33.42 -0.96 3.96
CA ASP A 468 -32.00 -1.22 3.76
C ASP A 468 -31.70 -2.62 3.18
N TRP A 469 -32.57 -3.15 2.30
CA TRP A 469 -32.40 -4.46 1.63
C TRP A 469 -30.99 -4.71 1.10
N VAL A 470 -30.35 -3.70 0.50
CA VAL A 470 -28.96 -3.81 0.02
C VAL A 470 -27.99 -4.17 1.16
N VAL A 471 -28.14 -3.53 2.31
CA VAL A 471 -27.30 -3.77 3.50
C VAL A 471 -27.66 -5.10 4.15
N PHE A 472 -28.95 -5.44 4.22
CA PHE A 472 -29.40 -6.74 4.73
C PHE A 472 -28.93 -7.91 3.85
N LYS A 473 -28.94 -7.74 2.53
CA LYS A 473 -28.40 -8.72 1.57
C LYS A 473 -26.90 -8.94 1.80
N ILE A 474 -26.12 -7.88 2.03
CA ILE A 474 -24.71 -8.00 2.39
C ILE A 474 -24.55 -8.80 3.68
N TRP A 475 -25.38 -8.54 4.69
CA TRP A 475 -25.37 -9.31 5.93
C TRP A 475 -25.70 -10.79 5.71
N LEU A 476 -26.72 -11.11 4.91
CA LEU A 476 -27.09 -12.49 4.58
C LEU A 476 -25.93 -13.24 3.91
N GLU A 477 -25.27 -12.60 2.94
CA GLU A 477 -24.16 -13.16 2.17
C GLU A 477 -22.87 -13.30 2.98
N ASP A 478 -22.65 -12.43 3.96
CA ASP A 478 -21.39 -12.36 4.73
C ASP A 478 -21.53 -12.75 6.21
N TYR A 479 -22.69 -13.26 6.65
CA TYR A 479 -22.94 -13.60 8.05
C TYR A 479 -21.86 -14.51 8.64
N GLU A 480 -21.59 -15.64 8.00
CA GLU A 480 -20.56 -16.60 8.45
C GLU A 480 -19.17 -15.96 8.50
N LYS A 481 -18.88 -15.03 7.57
CA LYS A 481 -17.62 -14.30 7.54
C LYS A 481 -17.55 -13.33 8.74
N GLY A 482 -18.66 -12.71 9.11
CA GLY A 482 -18.77 -11.83 10.28
C GLY A 482 -18.66 -12.60 11.59
N GLU A 483 -19.29 -13.77 11.68
CA GLU A 483 -19.19 -14.69 12.82
C GLU A 483 -17.76 -15.17 13.03
N ARG A 484 -17.08 -15.63 11.97
CA ARG A 484 -15.65 -15.99 12.05
C ARG A 484 -14.80 -14.82 12.51
N ALA A 485 -15.04 -13.61 12.01
CA ALA A 485 -14.32 -12.42 12.43
C ALA A 485 -14.56 -12.10 13.92
N TYR A 486 -15.79 -12.20 14.40
CA TYR A 486 -16.14 -12.02 15.81
C TYR A 486 -15.39 -13.01 16.71
N LEU A 487 -15.41 -14.31 16.37
CA LEU A 487 -14.68 -15.34 17.10
C LEU A 487 -13.16 -15.11 17.05
N ALA A 488 -12.63 -14.72 15.90
CA ALA A 488 -11.21 -14.37 15.75
C ALA A 488 -10.81 -13.22 16.68
N PHE A 489 -11.60 -12.15 16.78
CA PHE A 489 -11.30 -11.04 17.68
C PHE A 489 -11.44 -11.41 19.16
N ARG A 490 -12.40 -12.25 19.53
CA ARG A 490 -12.46 -12.81 20.90
C ARG A 490 -11.19 -13.57 21.25
N GLU A 491 -10.71 -14.38 20.31
CA GLU A 491 -9.47 -15.14 20.47
C GLU A 491 -8.24 -14.23 20.54
N ILE A 492 -8.17 -13.17 19.73
CA ILE A 492 -7.11 -12.15 19.81
C ILE A 492 -7.09 -11.50 21.19
N VAL A 493 -8.24 -11.03 21.69
CA VAL A 493 -8.36 -10.43 23.02
C VAL A 493 -7.90 -11.42 24.10
N ARG A 494 -8.32 -12.69 24.00
CA ARG A 494 -7.91 -13.75 24.94
C ARG A 494 -6.40 -13.99 24.90
N ARG A 495 -5.79 -14.12 23.72
CA ARG A 495 -4.35 -14.36 23.55
C ARG A 495 -3.51 -13.20 24.10
N ILE A 496 -3.92 -11.96 23.84
CA ILE A 496 -3.24 -10.77 24.38
C ILE A 496 -3.32 -10.73 25.91
N LYS A 497 -4.50 -11.00 26.50
CA LYS A 497 -4.66 -11.05 27.96
C LYS A 497 -3.85 -12.19 28.61
N ALA A 498 -3.79 -13.35 27.95
CA ALA A 498 -3.08 -14.52 28.46
C ALA A 498 -1.55 -14.40 28.37
N ASN A 499 -1.03 -13.77 27.31
CA ASN A 499 0.40 -13.58 27.13
C ASN A 499 0.67 -12.23 26.44
N PRO A 500 0.70 -11.11 27.17
CA PRO A 500 0.95 -9.81 26.57
C PRO A 500 2.39 -9.69 26.01
N GLY A 501 3.32 -10.55 26.47
CA GLY A 501 4.74 -10.55 26.06
C GLY A 501 4.94 -10.70 24.55
N LEU A 502 4.03 -11.41 23.87
CA LEU A 502 4.05 -11.56 22.41
C LEU A 502 4.05 -10.23 21.65
N LEU A 503 3.52 -9.17 22.25
CA LEU A 503 3.47 -7.84 21.63
C LEU A 503 4.84 -7.18 21.61
N VAL A 504 5.64 -7.40 22.66
CA VAL A 504 7.02 -6.90 22.72
C VAL A 504 7.87 -7.66 21.72
N ASP A 505 7.78 -8.99 21.69
CA ASP A 505 8.51 -9.82 20.73
C ASP A 505 8.20 -9.39 19.30
N TYR A 506 6.91 -9.24 18.96
CA TYR A 506 6.47 -8.71 17.67
C TYR A 506 7.05 -7.33 17.38
N ALA A 507 6.92 -6.38 18.30
CA ALA A 507 7.34 -5.00 18.09
C ALA A 507 8.86 -4.86 17.93
N MET A 508 9.64 -5.76 18.54
CA MET A 508 11.09 -5.81 18.43
C MET A 508 11.55 -6.52 17.15
N LEU A 509 10.81 -7.50 16.64
CA LEU A 509 11.09 -8.17 15.36
C LEU A 509 10.90 -7.24 14.14
N GLN A 510 10.03 -6.22 14.23
CA GLN A 510 9.79 -5.22 13.16
C GLN A 510 10.98 -4.26 12.92
N THR A 511 12.18 -4.55 13.44
CA THR A 511 13.35 -3.68 13.35
C THR A 511 14.40 -4.08 12.32
N ASP A 512 14.37 -5.34 11.87
CA ASP A 512 15.39 -5.91 11.00
C ASP A 512 15.02 -5.90 9.50
N SER A 513 13.85 -5.34 9.15
CA SER A 513 13.34 -5.16 7.78
C SER A 513 13.27 -3.68 7.38
#